data_AF-A0ABD7Z430-F1
#
_entry.id   AF-A0ABD7Z430-F1
#
_cell.length_a   1.000
_cell.length_b   1.000
_cell.length_c   1.000
_cell.angle_alpha   90.00
_cell.angle_beta   90.00
_cell.angle_gamma   90.00
#
_symmetry.space_group_name_H-M   'P 1'
#
loop_
_entity.id
_entity.type
_entity.pdbx_description
1 polymer ?
#
loop_
_entity_poly.entity_id
_entity_poly.type
_entity_poly.pdbx_seq_one_letter_code
_entity_poly.pdbx_strand_id
1 'polypeptide(L)'
;MKKQIIFLFLMLPLICCAYPVYPQKAESLQSFEIGDFIKLFMQIPTNESKDFIAWDTFVNNENFIWETDGVDSSESDDGLVSYYRNAMVRINVNGLAPMRLKQNWTEMPWTVGYSTTSNPNFGAEVVSIDNECFGYYTTNNCILPPFKSLKRVNINYKKICKIERGNGFETVGYELSSKGLRTIYLLYEQDGGTGGSYETYHLYFRKPENLCES
;
A
#
# COMPACT_ATOMS: atom_id res chain seq x y z
N MET A 1 -13.38 -56.90 30.18
CA MET A 1 -14.12 -55.86 29.43
C MET A 1 -13.39 -54.53 29.57
N LYS A 2 -12.64 -54.09 28.55
CA LYS A 2 -11.95 -52.78 28.54
C LYS A 2 -12.89 -51.75 27.89
N LYS A 3 -13.34 -50.75 28.66
CA LYS A 3 -14.06 -49.59 28.13
C LYS A 3 -13.04 -48.62 27.53
N GLN A 4 -13.09 -48.42 26.22
CA GLN A 4 -12.37 -47.33 25.56
C GLN A 4 -13.19 -46.04 25.70
N ILE A 5 -12.60 -45.03 26.32
CA ILE A 5 -13.14 -43.67 26.38
C ILE A 5 -12.56 -42.93 25.17
N ILE A 6 -13.42 -42.60 24.20
CA ILE A 6 -13.06 -41.77 23.05
C ILE A 6 -13.18 -40.32 23.51
N PHE A 7 -12.05 -39.62 23.63
CA PHE A 7 -12.02 -38.17 23.82
C PHE A 7 -12.33 -37.50 22.48
N LEU A 8 -13.55 -36.98 22.35
CA LEU A 8 -13.95 -36.12 21.24
C LEU A 8 -13.34 -34.73 21.50
N PHE A 9 -12.23 -34.41 20.81
CA PHE A 9 -11.67 -33.06 20.79
C PHE A 9 -12.66 -32.16 20.04
N LEU A 10 -13.51 -31.45 20.78
CA LEU A 10 -14.25 -30.29 20.28
C LEU A 10 -13.25 -29.20 19.92
N MET A 11 -12.85 -29.17 18.65
CA MET A 11 -12.20 -28.01 18.04
C MET A 11 -13.24 -26.89 18.01
N LEU A 12 -13.35 -26.14 19.11
CA LEU A 12 -14.06 -24.86 19.09
C LEU A 12 -13.38 -24.01 18.01
N PRO A 13 -14.10 -23.52 16.99
CA PRO A 13 -13.54 -22.52 16.12
C PRO A 13 -13.16 -21.35 17.02
N LEU A 14 -11.87 -21.04 17.09
CA LEU A 14 -11.42 -19.75 17.54
C LEU A 14 -12.16 -18.75 16.67
N ILE A 15 -13.19 -18.11 17.23
CA ILE A 15 -13.80 -16.94 16.63
C ILE A 15 -12.68 -15.92 16.61
N CYS A 16 -11.92 -15.92 15.52
CA CYS A 16 -10.99 -14.86 15.22
C CYS A 16 -11.87 -13.64 15.06
N CYS A 17 -11.86 -12.76 16.06
CA CYS A 17 -12.56 -11.48 16.01
C CYS A 17 -11.89 -10.63 14.92
N ALA A 18 -12.19 -10.91 13.66
CA ALA A 18 -11.87 -10.01 12.57
C ALA A 18 -12.63 -8.71 12.83
N TYR A 19 -11.91 -7.60 12.86
CA TYR A 19 -12.55 -6.30 12.99
C TYR A 19 -13.43 -6.04 11.76
N PRO A 20 -14.60 -5.39 11.93
CA PRO A 20 -15.40 -4.94 10.78
C PRO A 20 -14.57 -4.00 9.88
N VAL A 21 -14.87 -3.96 8.59
CA VAL A 21 -14.14 -3.09 7.64
C VAL A 21 -15.01 -1.87 7.31
N TYR A 22 -14.41 -0.69 7.28
CA TYR A 22 -15.09 0.53 6.85
C TYR A 22 -14.28 1.27 5.78
N PRO A 23 -14.90 1.74 4.69
CA PRO A 23 -16.33 1.66 4.36
C PRO A 23 -16.78 0.23 4.00
N GLN A 24 -18.07 -0.05 4.15
CA GLN A 24 -18.65 -1.40 3.97
C GLN A 24 -18.33 -2.01 2.60
N LYS A 25 -18.22 -1.18 1.55
CA LYS A 25 -17.83 -1.64 0.20
C LYS A 25 -16.47 -2.35 0.18
N ALA A 26 -15.57 -2.06 1.12
CA ALA A 26 -14.26 -2.70 1.23
C ALA A 26 -14.33 -4.09 1.91
N GLU A 27 -15.43 -4.47 2.55
CA GLU A 27 -15.55 -5.77 3.24
C GLU A 27 -15.38 -6.96 2.28
N SER A 28 -15.75 -6.81 1.00
CA SER A 28 -15.60 -7.84 -0.01
C SER A 28 -14.16 -8.04 -0.49
N LEU A 29 -13.25 -7.09 -0.21
CA LEU A 29 -11.86 -7.17 -0.63
C LEU A 29 -11.11 -8.18 0.24
N GLN A 30 -10.23 -8.97 -0.38
CA GLN A 30 -9.22 -9.73 0.35
C GLN A 30 -8.06 -8.83 0.73
N SER A 31 -7.50 -9.03 1.93
CA SER A 31 -6.35 -8.26 2.39
C SER A 31 -5.06 -8.81 1.80
N PHE A 32 -4.30 -7.95 1.11
CA PHE A 32 -2.94 -8.28 0.68
C PHE A 32 -1.95 -8.05 1.82
N GLU A 33 -0.97 -8.94 1.96
CA GLU A 33 0.24 -8.63 2.72
C GLU A 33 1.11 -7.66 1.88
N ILE A 34 1.58 -6.55 2.47
CA ILE A 34 2.21 -5.43 1.72
C ILE A 34 3.37 -5.84 0.81
N GLY A 35 4.17 -6.83 1.22
CA GLY A 35 5.26 -7.35 0.40
C GLY A 35 4.77 -8.01 -0.87
N ASP A 36 3.72 -8.84 -0.78
CA ASP A 36 3.08 -9.46 -1.94
C ASP A 36 2.45 -8.39 -2.84
N PHE A 37 1.81 -7.38 -2.23
CA PHE A 37 1.21 -6.26 -2.94
C PHE A 37 2.24 -5.47 -3.77
N ILE A 38 3.35 -5.04 -3.16
CA ILE A 38 4.44 -4.34 -3.87
C ILE A 38 5.01 -5.23 -4.98
N LYS A 39 5.11 -6.53 -4.74
CA LYS A 39 5.61 -7.50 -5.73
C LYS A 39 4.73 -7.59 -6.98
N LEU A 40 3.42 -7.31 -6.88
CA LEU A 40 2.53 -7.23 -8.06
C LEU A 40 3.01 -6.16 -9.03
N PHE A 41 3.39 -4.98 -8.53
CA PHE A 41 3.91 -3.88 -9.36
C PHE A 41 5.32 -4.13 -9.89
N MET A 42 6.06 -5.10 -9.34
CA MET A 42 7.36 -5.50 -9.89
C MET A 42 7.22 -6.47 -11.08
N GLN A 43 6.06 -7.11 -11.26
CA GLN A 43 5.81 -8.20 -12.22
C GLN A 43 5.36 -7.73 -13.62
N ILE A 44 5.54 -6.46 -13.99
CA ILE A 44 5.03 -5.92 -15.28
C ILE A 44 5.40 -6.83 -16.47
N PRO A 45 4.46 -7.07 -17.41
CA PRO A 45 4.68 -7.90 -18.59
C PRO A 45 5.86 -7.45 -19.44
N THR A 46 6.55 -8.41 -20.06
CA THR A 46 7.78 -8.21 -20.86
C THR A 46 7.64 -7.29 -22.09
N ASN A 47 6.44 -6.79 -22.38
CA ASN A 47 6.13 -5.97 -23.56
C ASN A 47 5.76 -4.51 -23.22
N GLU A 48 5.73 -4.13 -21.95
CA GLU A 48 5.47 -2.74 -21.53
C GLU A 48 6.78 -2.03 -21.14
N SER A 49 6.73 -0.70 -21.14
CA SER A 49 7.88 0.11 -20.72
C SER A 49 8.26 -0.21 -19.28
N LYS A 50 9.56 -0.13 -18.99
CA LYS A 50 10.05 -0.29 -17.62
C LYS A 50 9.69 0.90 -16.73
N ASP A 51 9.41 2.06 -17.34
CA ASP A 51 9.32 3.35 -16.66
C ASP A 51 7.90 3.74 -16.22
N PHE A 52 6.87 2.98 -16.59
CA PHE A 52 5.47 3.25 -16.22
C PHE A 52 4.66 1.96 -15.98
N ILE A 53 3.43 2.09 -15.50
CA ILE A 53 2.37 1.09 -15.57
C ILE A 53 1.23 1.60 -16.45
N ALA A 54 0.54 0.71 -17.16
CA ALA A 54 -0.69 1.08 -17.84
C ALA A 54 -1.81 1.44 -16.85
N TRP A 55 -2.69 2.38 -17.21
CA TRP A 55 -3.80 2.85 -16.36
C TRP A 55 -4.86 1.79 -16.05
N ASP A 56 -4.90 0.71 -16.83
CA ASP A 56 -5.79 -0.42 -16.68
C ASP A 56 -5.11 -1.61 -15.97
N THR A 57 -3.88 -1.43 -15.48
CA THR A 57 -3.22 -2.40 -14.61
C THR A 57 -4.15 -2.73 -13.43
N PHE A 58 -4.51 -4.01 -13.29
CA PHE A 58 -5.48 -4.53 -12.30
C PHE A 58 -6.93 -4.03 -12.42
N VAL A 59 -7.37 -3.50 -13.58
CA VAL A 59 -8.75 -3.02 -13.75
C VAL A 59 -9.83 -4.08 -13.48
N ASN A 60 -9.54 -5.34 -13.83
CA ASN A 60 -10.44 -6.49 -13.65
C ASN A 60 -10.12 -7.31 -12.39
N ASN A 61 -9.24 -6.82 -11.51
CA ASN A 61 -8.91 -7.51 -10.27
C ASN A 61 -10.00 -7.22 -9.23
N GLU A 62 -10.65 -8.27 -8.73
CA GLU A 62 -11.72 -8.17 -7.73
C GLU A 62 -11.28 -7.57 -6.38
N ASN A 63 -9.97 -7.51 -6.13
CA ASN A 63 -9.40 -6.91 -4.92
C ASN A 63 -9.01 -5.43 -5.09
N PHE A 64 -9.45 -4.79 -6.17
CA PHE A 64 -9.34 -3.34 -6.38
C PHE A 64 -10.73 -2.76 -6.63
N ILE A 65 -11.17 -1.83 -5.77
CA ILE A 65 -12.37 -1.03 -6.04
C ILE A 65 -11.91 0.32 -6.56
N TRP A 66 -12.00 0.52 -7.87
CA TRP A 66 -11.69 1.80 -8.51
C TRP A 66 -12.69 2.88 -8.11
N GLU A 67 -12.18 4.02 -7.68
CA GLU A 67 -12.98 5.17 -7.23
C GLU A 67 -13.02 6.29 -8.27
N THR A 68 -12.02 6.34 -9.15
CA THR A 68 -11.97 7.26 -10.28
C THR A 68 -12.58 6.61 -11.54
N ASP A 69 -13.42 7.36 -12.25
CA ASP A 69 -13.95 6.97 -13.56
C ASP A 69 -12.91 7.27 -14.66
N GLY A 70 -12.22 6.24 -15.13
CA GLY A 70 -11.11 6.40 -16.08
C GLY A 70 -9.88 7.04 -15.45
N VAL A 71 -9.30 8.04 -16.12
CA VAL A 71 -8.17 8.85 -15.64
C VAL A 71 -8.67 10.27 -15.48
N ASP A 72 -8.45 10.84 -14.30
CA ASP A 72 -8.80 12.22 -13.99
C ASP A 72 -7.54 13.08 -13.91
N SER A 73 -7.69 14.39 -13.77
CA SER A 73 -6.57 15.33 -13.66
C SER A 73 -6.83 16.42 -12.63
N SER A 74 -5.76 16.89 -11.99
CA SER A 74 -5.78 18.05 -11.11
C SER A 74 -4.63 18.98 -11.46
N GLU A 75 -4.85 20.29 -11.30
CA GLU A 75 -3.82 21.32 -11.49
C GLU A 75 -3.47 21.90 -10.13
N SER A 76 -2.18 21.94 -9.79
CA SER A 76 -1.69 22.62 -8.58
C SER A 76 -1.60 24.13 -8.78
N ASP A 77 -1.43 24.88 -7.69
CA ASP A 77 -1.40 26.35 -7.69
C ASP A 77 -0.28 26.94 -8.58
N ASP A 78 0.77 26.18 -8.87
CA ASP A 78 1.88 26.54 -9.76
C ASP A 78 1.64 26.16 -11.23
N GLY A 79 0.44 25.66 -11.56
CA GLY A 79 0.01 25.30 -12.91
C GLY A 79 0.47 23.91 -13.37
N LEU A 80 1.05 23.09 -12.48
CA LEU A 80 1.43 21.73 -12.81
C LEU A 80 0.20 20.82 -12.84
N VAL A 81 -0.07 20.21 -13.99
CA VAL A 81 -1.15 19.23 -14.16
C VAL A 81 -0.64 17.84 -13.80
N SER A 82 -1.33 17.17 -12.88
CA SER A 82 -1.17 15.76 -12.59
C SER A 82 -2.37 14.98 -13.09
N TYR A 83 -2.12 13.81 -13.67
CA TYR A 83 -3.15 12.85 -14.06
C TYR A 83 -3.14 11.71 -13.08
N TYR A 84 -4.31 11.22 -12.67
CA TYR A 84 -4.40 10.21 -11.64
C TYR A 84 -5.59 9.27 -11.79
N ARG A 85 -5.50 8.12 -11.11
CA ARG A 85 -6.59 7.17 -10.92
C ARG A 85 -6.44 6.47 -9.57
N ASN A 86 -7.49 6.48 -8.75
CA ASN A 86 -7.44 5.93 -7.40
C ASN A 86 -8.29 4.66 -7.27
N ALA A 87 -7.80 3.73 -6.45
CA ALA A 87 -8.51 2.53 -6.03
C ALA A 87 -8.39 2.32 -4.52
N MET A 88 -9.42 1.68 -3.96
CA MET A 88 -9.44 1.19 -2.60
C MET A 88 -9.00 -0.27 -2.57
N VAL A 89 -8.05 -0.59 -1.69
CA VAL A 89 -7.49 -1.94 -1.51
C VAL A 89 -7.35 -2.25 -0.03
N ARG A 90 -7.57 -3.50 0.39
CA ARG A 90 -7.22 -3.93 1.76
C ARG A 90 -5.79 -4.41 1.80
N ILE A 91 -4.99 -3.80 2.67
CA ILE A 91 -3.58 -4.16 2.85
C ILE A 91 -3.30 -4.29 4.35
N ASN A 92 -2.60 -5.36 4.70
CA ASN A 92 -2.01 -5.57 6.01
C ASN A 92 -0.48 -5.63 5.89
N VAL A 93 0.20 -5.24 6.97
CA VAL A 93 1.64 -5.30 7.09
C VAL A 93 1.98 -6.20 8.26
N ASN A 94 2.57 -7.35 7.96
CA ASN A 94 2.85 -8.40 8.93
C ASN A 94 1.60 -8.84 9.73
N GLY A 95 0.45 -8.92 9.06
CA GLY A 95 -0.83 -9.29 9.68
C GLY A 95 -1.52 -8.16 10.45
N LEU A 96 -0.98 -6.94 10.47
CA LEU A 96 -1.62 -5.76 11.07
C LEU A 96 -2.21 -4.87 9.98
N ALA A 97 -3.47 -4.47 10.14
CA ALA A 97 -4.12 -3.50 9.27
C ALA A 97 -4.28 -2.15 10.00
N PRO A 98 -4.32 -1.02 9.28
CA PRO A 98 -4.66 0.26 9.87
C PRO A 98 -6.10 0.23 10.39
N MET A 99 -6.30 0.81 11.57
CA MET A 99 -7.54 0.73 12.31
C MET A 99 -8.05 2.12 12.63
N ARG A 100 -9.38 2.28 12.69
CA ARG A 100 -10.04 3.50 13.16
C ARG A 100 -11.17 3.18 14.12
N LEU A 101 -11.28 3.96 15.18
CA LEU A 101 -12.40 3.91 16.10
C LEU A 101 -13.58 4.67 15.49
N LYS A 102 -14.63 3.92 15.18
CA LYS A 102 -15.97 4.41 14.85
C LYS A 102 -16.88 4.13 16.06
N GLN A 103 -17.99 3.43 15.87
CA GLN A 103 -18.73 2.85 17.00
C GLN A 103 -17.97 1.67 17.64
N ASN A 104 -17.16 0.97 16.83
CA ASN A 104 -16.19 -0.05 17.24
C ASN A 104 -14.88 0.20 16.48
N TRP A 105 -13.80 -0.49 16.85
CA TRP A 105 -12.59 -0.55 16.03
C TRP A 105 -12.90 -1.22 14.69
N THR A 106 -12.61 -0.53 13.60
CA THR A 106 -12.80 -1.00 12.23
C THR A 106 -11.49 -0.98 11.47
N GLU A 107 -11.23 -2.00 10.68
CA GLU A 107 -10.16 -2.00 9.68
C GLU A 107 -10.45 -0.94 8.61
N MET A 108 -9.42 -0.20 8.22
CA MET A 108 -9.46 0.73 7.10
C MET A 108 -8.79 0.12 5.87
N PRO A 109 -9.36 0.29 4.67
CA PRO A 109 -8.61 0.05 3.44
C PRO A 109 -7.57 1.14 3.24
N TRP A 110 -6.65 0.87 2.32
CA TRP A 110 -5.67 1.81 1.81
C TRP A 110 -6.16 2.39 0.48
N THR A 111 -5.74 3.62 0.21
CA THR A 111 -5.88 4.27 -1.08
C THR A 111 -4.63 3.96 -1.91
N VAL A 112 -4.84 3.42 -3.11
CA VAL A 112 -3.79 3.13 -4.08
C VAL A 112 -4.01 4.06 -5.27
N GLY A 113 -3.10 5.02 -5.44
CA GLY A 113 -3.18 6.03 -6.50
C GLY A 113 -2.17 5.77 -7.59
N TYR A 114 -2.60 5.80 -8.84
CA TYR A 114 -1.72 5.81 -10.00
C TYR A 114 -1.59 7.26 -10.45
N SER A 115 -0.39 7.75 -10.71
CA SER A 115 -0.22 9.13 -11.18
C SER A 115 0.96 9.35 -12.12
N THR A 116 0.85 10.44 -12.89
CA THR A 116 1.94 11.02 -13.70
C THR A 116 1.75 12.53 -13.82
N THR A 117 2.85 13.27 -13.87
CA THR A 117 2.89 14.68 -14.27
C THR A 117 3.41 14.85 -15.70
N SER A 118 3.80 13.74 -16.33
CA SER A 118 4.22 13.65 -17.73
C SER A 118 3.02 13.42 -18.65
N ASN A 119 3.28 12.98 -19.89
CA ASN A 119 2.24 12.68 -20.87
C ASN A 119 1.38 11.46 -20.43
N PRO A 120 0.07 11.64 -20.15
CA PRO A 120 -0.78 10.56 -19.63
C PRO A 120 -1.02 9.43 -20.63
N ASN A 121 -0.68 9.62 -21.92
CA ASN A 121 -0.83 8.55 -22.91
C ASN A 121 0.12 7.36 -22.68
N PHE A 122 1.18 7.52 -21.87
CA PHE A 122 2.10 6.42 -21.56
C PHE A 122 1.59 5.55 -20.41
N GLY A 123 0.99 6.14 -19.38
CA GLY A 123 0.64 5.45 -18.15
C GLY A 123 1.06 6.23 -16.92
N ALA A 124 0.98 5.58 -15.77
CA ALA A 124 1.42 6.16 -14.50
C ALA A 124 2.90 5.86 -14.23
N GLU A 125 3.63 6.87 -13.79
CA GLU A 125 5.05 6.79 -13.41
C GLU A 125 5.22 6.42 -11.94
N VAL A 126 4.18 6.69 -11.13
CA VAL A 126 4.16 6.52 -9.69
C VAL A 126 2.91 5.76 -9.27
N VAL A 127 3.08 4.85 -8.30
CA VAL A 127 1.98 4.29 -7.51
C VAL A 127 2.13 4.72 -6.07
N SER A 128 1.19 5.51 -5.55
CA SER A 128 1.08 5.83 -4.13
C SER A 128 0.22 4.78 -3.42
N ILE A 129 0.58 4.46 -2.18
CA ILE A 129 -0.16 3.55 -1.30
C ILE A 129 -0.22 4.22 0.08
N ASP A 130 -1.41 4.66 0.48
CA ASP A 130 -1.66 5.49 1.65
C ASP A 130 -2.77 4.89 2.53
N ASN A 131 -2.62 4.94 3.85
CA ASN A 131 -3.60 4.44 4.82
C ASN A 131 -4.52 5.53 5.40
N GLU A 132 -4.42 6.78 4.95
CA GLU A 132 -5.23 7.94 5.37
C GLU A 132 -5.33 8.12 6.90
N CYS A 133 -4.28 7.76 7.63
CA CYS A 133 -4.29 7.82 9.09
C CYS A 133 -4.19 9.25 9.66
N PHE A 134 -3.91 10.26 8.84
CA PHE A 134 -3.70 11.64 9.29
C PHE A 134 -4.98 12.30 9.84
N GLY A 135 -4.84 13.11 10.91
CA GLY A 135 -5.92 13.94 11.44
C GLY A 135 -6.92 13.23 12.37
N TYR A 136 -6.66 11.98 12.74
CA TYR A 136 -7.53 11.21 13.63
C TYR A 136 -6.79 10.73 14.88
N TYR A 137 -7.12 11.29 16.06
CA TYR A 137 -6.69 10.75 17.36
C TYR A 137 -7.26 9.35 17.68
N THR A 138 -8.08 8.83 16.77
CA THR A 138 -8.86 7.60 16.88
C THR A 138 -8.36 6.52 15.93
N THR A 139 -7.15 6.65 15.38
CA THR A 139 -6.53 5.63 14.54
C THR A 139 -5.46 4.84 15.28
N ASN A 140 -5.20 3.61 14.83
CA ASN A 140 -4.13 2.74 15.35
C ASN A 140 -3.48 2.00 14.17
N ASN A 141 -2.25 1.50 14.35
CA ASN A 141 -1.47 0.83 13.32
C ASN A 141 -1.24 1.72 12.07
N CYS A 142 -0.86 2.97 12.28
CA CYS A 142 -0.72 3.96 11.20
C CYS A 142 0.69 4.09 10.62
N ILE A 143 1.68 3.56 11.33
CA ILE A 143 3.06 3.43 10.84
C ILE A 143 3.39 1.94 10.93
N LEU A 144 3.50 1.29 9.78
CA LEU A 144 3.64 -0.15 9.63
C LEU A 144 4.78 -0.49 8.66
N PRO A 145 6.06 -0.44 9.08
CA PRO A 145 7.18 -0.60 8.16
C PRO A 145 7.16 -1.91 7.36
N PRO A 146 7.37 -1.88 6.03
CA PRO A 146 7.10 -3.03 5.15
C PRO A 146 8.23 -4.06 5.14
N PHE A 147 9.37 -3.78 5.77
CA PHE A 147 10.63 -4.51 5.55
C PHE A 147 10.59 -6.00 5.88
N LYS A 148 9.87 -6.40 6.94
CA LYS A 148 9.70 -7.82 7.28
C LYS A 148 8.88 -8.55 6.20
N SER A 149 7.88 -7.86 5.67
CA SER A 149 7.01 -8.35 4.60
C SER A 149 7.78 -8.48 3.29
N LEU A 150 8.54 -7.45 2.90
CA LEU A 150 9.41 -7.46 1.71
C LEU A 150 10.39 -8.64 1.72
N LYS A 151 11.04 -8.91 2.86
CA LYS A 151 11.95 -10.07 3.00
C LYS A 151 11.22 -11.40 2.80
N ARG A 152 10.02 -11.54 3.37
CA ARG A 152 9.22 -12.77 3.29
C ARG A 152 8.93 -13.19 1.84
N VAL A 153 8.78 -12.21 0.95
CA VAL A 153 8.45 -12.43 -0.46
C VAL A 153 9.67 -12.37 -1.39
N ASN A 154 10.89 -12.40 -0.82
CA ASN A 154 12.17 -12.33 -1.53
C ASN A 154 12.38 -11.03 -2.33
N ILE A 155 11.94 -9.89 -1.79
CA ILE A 155 12.34 -8.57 -2.27
C ILE A 155 13.55 -8.10 -1.47
N ASN A 156 14.66 -7.87 -2.18
CA ASN A 156 15.82 -7.18 -1.65
C ASN A 156 15.58 -5.68 -1.72
N TYR A 157 15.91 -4.96 -0.65
CA TYR A 157 15.80 -3.51 -0.59
C TYR A 157 17.15 -2.89 -0.20
N LYS A 158 17.60 -1.90 -0.98
CA LYS A 158 18.84 -1.15 -0.73
C LYS A 158 18.51 0.31 -0.53
N LYS A 159 18.82 0.86 0.65
CA LYS A 159 18.65 2.29 0.93
C LYS A 159 19.53 3.13 0.01
N ILE A 160 18.95 4.13 -0.63
CA ILE A 160 19.63 5.08 -1.54
C ILE A 160 19.80 6.45 -0.88
N CYS A 161 18.75 6.95 -0.21
CA CYS A 161 18.74 8.26 0.41
C CYS A 161 17.90 8.23 1.68
N LYS A 162 18.10 9.24 2.53
CA LYS A 162 17.32 9.48 3.75
C LYS A 162 17.29 10.98 4.03
N ILE A 163 16.11 11.52 4.29
CA ILE A 163 15.91 12.86 4.82
C ILE A 163 15.15 12.72 6.12
N GLU A 164 15.69 13.33 7.18
CA GLU A 164 15.01 13.47 8.46
C GLU A 164 14.74 14.96 8.66
N ARG A 165 13.48 15.30 8.97
CA ARG A 165 13.12 16.66 9.39
C ARG A 165 12.70 16.60 10.86
N GLY A 166 12.76 17.74 11.56
CA GLY A 166 12.26 17.81 12.93
C GLY A 166 10.80 17.35 13.03
N ASN A 167 10.36 16.97 14.22
CA ASN A 167 8.98 16.52 14.54
C ASN A 167 8.57 15.13 14.05
N GLY A 168 9.52 14.22 13.81
CA GLY A 168 9.21 12.81 13.52
C GLY A 168 8.96 12.49 12.04
N PHE A 169 9.13 13.47 11.16
CA PHE A 169 9.09 13.29 9.71
C PHE A 169 10.37 12.60 9.20
N GLU A 170 10.19 11.49 8.51
CA GLU A 170 11.28 10.73 7.89
C GLU A 170 10.87 10.27 6.49
N THR A 171 11.70 10.61 5.51
CA THR A 171 11.59 10.15 4.12
C THR A 171 12.80 9.28 3.79
N VAL A 172 12.60 8.04 3.34
CA VAL A 172 13.67 7.11 3.00
C VAL A 172 13.44 6.48 1.63
N GLY A 173 14.41 6.65 0.73
CA GLY A 173 14.39 6.05 -0.60
C GLY A 173 15.12 4.71 -0.65
N TYR A 174 14.52 3.72 -1.31
CA TYR A 174 15.08 2.38 -1.49
C TYR A 174 15.01 1.93 -2.96
N GLU A 175 16.01 1.18 -3.40
CA GLU A 175 15.93 0.35 -4.60
C GLU A 175 15.40 -1.03 -4.22
N LEU A 176 14.33 -1.48 -4.87
CA LEU A 176 13.73 -2.79 -4.66
C LEU A 176 14.05 -3.71 -5.84
N SER A 177 14.56 -4.91 -5.55
CA SER A 177 14.88 -5.91 -6.57
C SER A 177 14.43 -7.31 -6.14
N SER A 178 14.01 -8.11 -7.11
CA SER A 178 13.68 -9.53 -6.91
C SER A 178 14.02 -10.30 -8.18
N LYS A 179 14.42 -11.56 -8.03
CA LYS A 179 14.92 -12.36 -9.15
C LYS A 179 13.85 -12.50 -10.25
N GLY A 180 14.19 -12.09 -11.47
CA GLY A 180 13.30 -12.20 -12.63
C GLY A 180 12.20 -11.14 -12.69
N LEU A 181 12.16 -10.21 -11.74
CA LEU A 181 11.22 -9.08 -11.72
C LEU A 181 11.94 -7.78 -12.05
N ARG A 182 11.17 -6.75 -12.41
CA ARG A 182 11.75 -5.43 -12.66
C ARG A 182 12.23 -4.80 -11.34
N THR A 183 13.33 -4.06 -11.41
CA THR A 183 13.76 -3.19 -10.31
C THR A 183 12.86 -1.96 -10.27
N ILE A 184 12.38 -1.58 -9.08
CA ILE A 184 11.60 -0.36 -8.84
C ILE A 184 12.21 0.41 -7.66
N TYR A 185 11.75 1.64 -7.44
CA TYR A 185 12.23 2.49 -6.35
C TYR A 185 11.07 2.79 -5.40
N LEU A 186 11.30 2.59 -4.11
CA LEU A 186 10.33 2.88 -3.05
C LEU A 186 10.76 4.15 -2.33
N LEU A 187 9.90 5.17 -2.32
CA LEU A 187 9.95 6.23 -1.35
C LEU A 187 9.04 5.85 -0.19
N TYR A 188 9.62 5.74 1.00
CA TYR A 188 8.91 5.47 2.24
C TYR A 188 8.85 6.74 3.06
N GLU A 189 7.65 7.24 3.29
CA GLU A 189 7.42 8.46 4.06
C GLU A 189 6.63 8.12 5.31
N GLN A 190 7.08 8.63 6.44
CA GLN A 190 6.35 8.56 7.69
C GLN A 190 6.43 9.92 8.38
N ASP A 191 5.33 10.27 9.04
CA ASP A 191 5.28 11.38 9.97
C ASP A 191 4.56 10.92 11.23
N GLY A 192 5.04 11.38 12.38
CA GLY A 192 4.52 11.04 13.68
C GLY A 192 4.57 12.27 14.58
N GLY A 193 3.42 12.91 14.76
CA GLY A 193 3.30 14.13 15.57
C GLY A 193 2.04 14.15 16.44
N THR A 194 1.86 15.24 17.17
CA THR A 194 0.69 15.43 18.03
C THR A 194 -0.62 15.57 17.25
N GLY A 195 -0.57 15.89 15.95
CA GLY A 195 -1.74 15.97 15.07
C GLY A 195 -2.16 14.65 14.41
N GLY A 196 -1.41 13.57 14.67
CA GLY A 196 -1.61 12.26 14.04
C GLY A 196 -0.33 11.71 13.44
N SER A 197 -0.45 10.54 12.83
CA SER A 197 0.63 9.88 12.11
C SER A 197 0.12 9.38 10.78
N TYR A 198 0.97 9.40 9.75
CA TYR A 198 0.67 8.75 8.48
C TYR A 198 1.90 8.01 7.96
N GLU A 199 1.63 7.13 7.02
CA GLU A 199 2.63 6.36 6.32
C GLU A 199 2.21 6.27 4.86
N THR A 200 3.13 6.62 3.97
CA THR A 200 2.89 6.56 2.52
C THR A 200 4.04 5.84 1.84
N TYR A 201 3.70 4.99 0.88
CA TYR A 201 4.65 4.35 -0.01
C TYR A 201 4.45 4.88 -1.42
N HIS A 202 5.51 5.38 -2.04
CA HIS A 202 5.51 5.71 -3.47
C HIS A 202 6.43 4.75 -4.21
N LEU A 203 5.86 4.01 -5.15
CA LEU A 203 6.59 3.12 -6.05
C LEU A 203 6.86 3.87 -7.35
N TYR A 204 8.12 4.20 -7.58
CA TYR A 204 8.62 4.79 -8.82
C TYR A 204 9.19 3.70 -9.72
N PHE A 205 8.82 3.76 -10.99
CA PHE A 205 9.19 2.77 -11.99
C PHE A 205 10.48 3.11 -12.74
N ARG A 206 10.88 4.38 -12.65
CA ARG A 206 12.19 4.88 -13.02
C ARG A 206 12.79 5.60 -11.81
N LYS A 207 14.11 5.58 -11.67
CA LYS A 207 14.78 6.31 -10.59
C LYS A 207 14.59 7.82 -10.79
N PRO A 208 13.95 8.55 -9.85
CA PRO A 208 13.95 10.00 -9.88
C PRO A 208 15.36 10.53 -9.64
N GLU A 209 15.66 11.73 -10.14
CA GLU A 209 16.97 12.37 -9.89
C GLU A 209 17.23 12.56 -8.40
N ASN A 210 16.22 13.09 -7.68
CA ASN A 210 16.25 13.30 -6.24
C ASN A 210 15.09 12.54 -5.57
N LEU A 211 15.20 11.22 -5.45
CA LEU A 211 14.13 10.36 -4.91
C LEU A 211 13.57 10.82 -3.55
N CYS A 212 14.42 11.31 -2.63
CA CYS A 212 13.96 11.77 -1.32
C CYS A 212 13.44 13.23 -1.30
N GLU A 213 13.53 13.94 -2.42
CA GLU A 213 13.02 15.30 -2.61
C GLU A 213 11.93 15.35 -3.70
N SER A 214 11.45 14.17 -4.12
CA SER A 214 10.46 13.99 -5.20
C SER A 214 9.04 14.26 -4.72
#